data_AF-A0A959PDY6-F1
#
_entry.id   AF-A0A959PDY6-F1
#
_cell.length_a   1.000
_cell.length_b   1.000
_cell.length_c   1.000
_cell.angle_alpha   90.00
_cell.angle_beta   90.00
_cell.angle_gamma   90.00
#
_symmetry.space_group_name_H-M   'P 1'
#
loop_
_entity.id
_entity.type
_entity.pdbx_description
1 polymer ?
#
loop_
_entity_poly.entity_id
_entity_poly.type
_entity_poly.pdbx_seq_one_letter_code
_entity_poly.pdbx_strand_id
1 'polypeptide(L)'
;MYDLRAMYEETLEITKEMFADDTDENGNFSFYPRKPKMSDLQIIALAVSSESACISSENLLFSKLNTDVNDRSPELIDRTRFNRRRRMLRPYFLEMTSACR
;
A
#
# COMPACT_ATOMS: atom_id res chain seq x y z
N MET A 1 -5.86 19.98 5.21
CA MET A 1 -4.66 19.36 4.60
C MET A 1 -4.79 17.88 4.87
N TYR A 2 -4.99 17.07 3.82
CA TYR A 2 -5.15 15.62 4.00
C TYR A 2 -3.80 15.02 4.37
N ASP A 3 -3.73 14.40 5.56
CA ASP A 3 -2.55 13.69 5.99
C ASP A 3 -2.55 12.31 5.31
N LEU A 4 -1.65 12.13 4.33
CA LEU A 4 -1.50 10.87 3.58
C LEU A 4 -1.26 9.70 4.54
N ARG A 5 -0.60 9.97 5.66
CA ARG A 5 -0.31 8.97 6.69
C ARG A 5 -1.58 8.48 7.37
N ALA A 6 -2.45 9.40 7.79
CA ALA A 6 -3.71 9.03 8.43
C ALA A 6 -4.60 8.20 7.49
N MET A 7 -4.68 8.60 6.22
CA MET A 7 -5.40 7.83 5.20
C MET A 7 -4.79 6.44 5.03
N TYR A 8 -3.47 6.34 5.00
CA TYR A 8 -2.77 5.05 4.91
C TYR A 8 -3.02 4.15 6.11
N GLU A 9 -2.96 4.67 7.33
CA GLU A 9 -3.20 3.92 8.57
C GLU A 9 -4.64 3.36 8.58
N GLU A 10 -5.64 4.18 8.29
CA GLU A 10 -7.05 3.77 8.20
C GLU A 10 -7.27 2.72 7.10
N THR A 11 -6.73 2.98 5.90
CA THR A 11 -6.86 2.05 4.77
C THR A 11 -6.18 0.72 5.08
N LEU A 12 -5.06 0.73 5.80
CA LEU A 12 -4.32 -0.48 6.18
C LEU A 12 -5.11 -1.34 7.15
N GLU A 13 -5.80 -0.74 8.12
CA GLU A 13 -6.69 -1.47 9.03
C GLU A 13 -7.82 -2.17 8.27
N ILE A 14 -8.51 -1.44 7.38
CA ILE A 14 -9.57 -2.01 6.54
C ILE A 14 -9.01 -3.14 5.66
N THR A 15 -7.84 -2.94 5.05
CA THR A 15 -7.22 -3.97 4.18
C THR A 15 -6.90 -5.23 4.98
N LYS A 16 -6.44 -5.09 6.24
CA LYS A 16 -6.17 -6.24 7.11
C LYS A 16 -7.45 -6.97 7.50
N GLU A 17 -8.53 -6.27 7.79
CA GLU A 17 -9.82 -6.89 8.12
C GLU A 17 -10.42 -7.62 6.92
N MET A 18 -10.36 -7.02 5.73
CA MET A 18 -10.91 -7.62 4.51
C MET A 18 -10.17 -8.88 4.06
N PHE A 19 -8.83 -8.87 4.15
CA PHE A 19 -8.01 -9.97 3.66
C PHE A 19 -7.42 -10.83 4.80
N ALA A 20 -7.99 -10.76 6.01
CA ALA A 20 -7.49 -11.51 7.17
C ALA A 20 -7.38 -13.03 6.89
N ASP A 21 -8.32 -13.58 6.13
CA ASP A 21 -8.40 -15.02 5.82
C ASP A 21 -7.51 -15.44 4.64
N ASP A 22 -7.18 -14.51 3.73
CA ASP A 22 -6.46 -14.78 2.47
C ASP A 22 -4.94 -14.54 2.56
N THR A 23 -4.46 -14.04 3.69
CA THR A 23 -3.09 -13.54 3.82
C THR A 23 -2.26 -14.31 4.84
N ASP A 24 -0.97 -14.52 4.54
CA ASP A 24 -0.02 -15.13 5.49
C ASP A 24 0.15 -14.28 6.77
N GLU A 25 0.78 -14.85 7.80
CA GLU A 25 1.19 -14.15 9.04
C GLU A 25 1.96 -12.84 8.81
N ASN A 26 2.60 -12.71 7.63
CA ASN A 26 3.37 -11.55 7.21
C ASN A 26 2.58 -10.54 6.36
N GLY A 27 1.29 -10.77 6.10
CA GLY A 27 0.47 -9.88 5.26
C GLY A 27 0.83 -9.93 3.77
N ASN A 28 1.30 -11.08 3.26
CA ASN A 28 1.55 -11.31 1.83
C ASN A 28 0.59 -12.36 1.25
N PHE A 29 0.17 -12.17 0.00
CA PHE A 29 -0.62 -13.14 -0.76
C PHE A 29 0.25 -14.17 -1.48
N SER A 30 1.51 -13.81 -1.73
CA SER A 30 2.47 -14.67 -2.43
C SER A 30 3.65 -14.98 -1.54
N PHE A 31 4.20 -16.19 -1.70
CA PHE A 31 5.40 -16.58 -0.99
C PHE A 31 6.62 -15.79 -1.50
N TYR A 32 7.29 -15.09 -0.58
CA TYR A 32 8.54 -14.40 -0.86
C TYR A 32 9.72 -15.11 -0.18
N PRO A 33 10.71 -15.61 -0.95
CA PRO A 33 11.90 -16.27 -0.38
C PRO A 33 12.74 -15.36 0.53
N ARG A 34 12.65 -14.04 0.32
CA ARG A 34 13.26 -13.01 1.17
C ARG A 34 12.17 -12.09 1.66
N LYS A 35 12.17 -11.77 2.96
CA LYS A 35 11.20 -10.84 3.55
C LYS A 35 11.20 -9.52 2.77
N PRO A 36 10.08 -9.12 2.16
CA PRO A 36 10.02 -7.85 1.45
C PRO A 36 9.99 -6.69 2.45
N LYS A 37 10.44 -5.50 2.01
CA LYS A 37 10.43 -4.27 2.84
C LYS A 37 9.02 -3.83 3.24
N MET A 38 8.06 -3.99 2.33
CA MET A 38 6.63 -3.81 2.59
C MET A 38 5.88 -5.12 2.34
N SER A 39 4.81 -5.36 3.07
CA SER A 39 3.90 -6.48 2.79
C SER A 39 2.98 -6.18 1.60
N ASP A 40 2.30 -7.19 1.05
CA ASP A 40 1.34 -6.95 -0.04
C ASP A 40 0.16 -6.10 0.43
N LEU A 41 -0.34 -6.31 1.66
CA LEU A 41 -1.41 -5.49 2.25
C LEU A 41 -1.01 -4.02 2.37
N GLN A 42 0.23 -3.74 2.78
CA GLN A 42 0.75 -2.36 2.84
C GLN A 42 0.81 -1.72 1.45
N ILE A 43 1.13 -2.48 0.41
CA ILE A 43 1.18 -1.97 -0.96
C ILE A 43 -0.23 -1.65 -1.47
N ILE A 44 -1.21 -2.51 -1.18
CA ILE A 44 -2.62 -2.26 -1.53
C ILE A 44 -3.13 -1.04 -0.79
N ALA A 45 -2.93 -0.97 0.53
CA ALA A 45 -3.35 0.16 1.35
C ALA A 45 -2.76 1.47 0.81
N LEU A 46 -1.46 1.50 0.54
CA LEU A 46 -0.81 2.69 -0.01
C LEU A 46 -1.35 3.08 -1.39
N ALA A 47 -1.65 2.11 -2.25
CA ALA A 47 -2.25 2.37 -3.55
C ALA A 47 -3.66 2.99 -3.40
N VAL A 48 -4.49 2.45 -2.50
CA VAL A 48 -5.87 2.92 -2.29
C VAL A 48 -5.85 4.31 -1.66
N SER A 49 -5.02 4.55 -0.65
CA SER A 49 -4.86 5.87 -0.07
C SER A 49 -4.36 6.89 -1.08
N SER A 50 -3.51 6.49 -2.04
CA SER A 50 -3.07 7.38 -3.12
C SER A 50 -4.21 7.76 -4.08
N GLU A 51 -5.14 6.83 -4.35
CA GLU A 51 -6.34 7.12 -5.16
C GLU A 51 -7.29 8.04 -4.41
N SER A 52 -7.55 7.75 -3.14
CA SER A 52 -8.39 8.58 -2.26
C SER A 52 -7.81 9.98 -2.05
N ALA A 53 -6.48 10.13 -2.06
CA ALA A 53 -5.79 11.42 -2.01
C ALA A 53 -5.70 12.12 -3.39
N CYS A 54 -6.32 11.56 -4.43
CA CYS A 54 -6.26 12.02 -5.83
C CYS A 54 -4.83 12.13 -6.39
N ILE A 55 -3.90 11.32 -5.89
CA ILE A 55 -2.51 11.27 -6.35
C ILE A 55 -2.38 10.16 -7.42
N SER A 56 -2.49 10.56 -8.69
CA SER A 56 -2.27 9.65 -9.82
C SER A 56 -0.78 9.50 -10.20
N SER A 57 0.07 10.43 -9.75
CA SER A 57 1.50 10.45 -10.07
C SER A 57 2.33 9.72 -9.03
N GLU A 58 2.99 8.65 -9.46
CA GLU A 58 3.92 7.88 -8.63
C GLU A 58 5.11 8.73 -8.16
N ASN A 59 5.58 9.68 -8.99
CA ASN A 59 6.61 10.63 -8.59
C ASN A 59 6.12 11.44 -7.39
N LEU A 60 4.90 11.99 -7.48
CA LEU A 60 4.33 12.82 -6.43
C LEU A 60 4.07 12.03 -5.14
N LEU A 61 3.60 10.78 -5.25
CA LEU A 61 3.39 9.90 -4.11
C LEU A 61 4.69 9.66 -3.35
N PHE A 62 5.76 9.28 -4.05
CA PHE A 62 7.06 9.04 -3.41
C PHE A 62 7.74 10.31 -2.93
N SER A 63 7.55 11.45 -3.61
CA SER A 63 8.01 12.74 -3.11
C SER A 63 7.30 13.10 -1.80
N LYS A 64 5.98 12.93 -1.71
CA LYS A 64 5.22 13.13 -0.47
C LYS A 64 5.63 12.16 0.62
N LEU A 65 5.75 10.87 0.32
CA LEU A 65 6.23 9.89 1.29
C LEU A 65 7.64 10.24 1.80
N ASN A 66 8.53 10.69 0.94
CA ASN A 66 9.84 11.16 1.39
C ASN A 66 9.73 12.45 2.20
N THR A 67 8.84 13.38 1.89
CA THR A 67 8.69 14.61 2.69
C THR A 67 8.01 14.35 4.04
N ASP A 68 6.97 13.52 4.07
CA ASP A 68 6.11 13.27 5.23
C ASP A 68 6.66 12.14 6.12
N VAL A 69 7.49 11.23 5.57
CA VAL A 69 7.92 9.98 6.25
C VAL A 69 9.44 9.83 6.36
N ASN A 70 10.27 10.74 5.79
CA ASN A 70 11.74 10.60 5.80
C ASN A 70 12.38 10.44 7.19
N ASP A 71 11.74 10.91 8.27
CA ASP A 71 12.33 10.80 9.60
C ASP A 71 12.14 9.42 10.26
N ARG A 72 11.27 8.53 9.76
CA ARG A 72 10.85 7.36 10.55
C ARG A 72 10.67 6.02 9.84
N SER A 73 10.66 5.92 8.51
CA SER A 73 10.50 4.62 7.83
C SER A 73 11.74 4.19 7.03
N PRO A 74 12.66 3.40 7.62
CA PRO A 74 13.76 2.78 6.87
C PRO A 74 13.31 1.70 5.86
N GLU A 75 12.02 1.35 5.85
CA GLU A 75 11.44 0.23 5.09
C GLU A 75 10.62 0.66 3.86
N LEU A 76 10.80 1.89 3.34
CA LEU A 76 10.16 2.27 2.08
C LEU A 76 10.70 1.41 0.92
N ILE A 77 9.80 0.81 0.15
CA ILE A 77 10.11 -0.02 -1.00
C ILE A 77 10.56 0.85 -2.18
N ASP A 78 11.45 0.35 -3.04
CA ASP A 78 11.82 1.08 -4.26
C ASP A 78 10.60 1.24 -5.18
N ARG A 79 10.54 2.40 -5.85
CA ARG A 79 9.47 2.76 -6.79
C ARG A 79 9.19 1.69 -7.84
N THR A 80 10.25 1.15 -8.45
CA THR A 80 10.13 0.10 -9.47
C THR A 80 9.54 -1.19 -8.90
N ARG A 81 9.91 -1.55 -7.67
CA ARG A 81 9.38 -2.74 -6.97
C ARG A 81 7.93 -2.54 -6.55
N PHE A 82 7.59 -1.34 -6.06
CA PHE A 82 6.21 -0.93 -5.78
C PHE A 82 5.34 -1.10 -7.02
N ASN A 83 5.74 -0.51 -8.16
CA ASN A 83 4.97 -0.57 -9.40
C ASN A 83 4.78 -2.01 -9.90
N ARG A 84 5.82 -2.85 -9.82
CA ARG A 84 5.72 -4.26 -10.20
C ARG A 84 4.71 -5.01 -9.33
N ARG A 85 4.77 -4.83 -8.01
CA ARG A 85 3.84 -5.47 -7.07
C ARG A 85 2.43 -4.90 -7.16
N ARG A 86 2.26 -3.58 -7.32
CA ARG A 86 0.95 -2.95 -7.53
C ARG A 86 0.24 -3.50 -8.78
N ARG A 87 0.99 -3.75 -9.86
CA ARG A 87 0.42 -4.39 -11.06
C ARG A 87 -0.02 -5.83 -10.80
N MET A 88 0.76 -6.58 -10.01
CA MET A 88 0.43 -7.96 -9.64
C MET A 88 -0.79 -8.02 -8.72
N LEU A 89 -0.90 -7.08 -7.78
CA LEU A 89 -1.97 -6.97 -6.78
C LEU A 89 -3.20 -6.20 -7.28
N ARG A 90 -3.23 -5.83 -8.57
CA ARG A 90 -4.35 -5.11 -9.18
C ARG A 90 -5.73 -5.77 -9.00
N PRO A 91 -5.91 -7.10 -9.01
CA PRO A 91 -7.23 -7.68 -8.76
C PRO A 91 -7.73 -7.37 -7.34
N TYR A 92 -6.91 -7.58 -6.31
CA TYR A 92 -7.25 -7.28 -4.91
C TYR A 92 -7.49 -5.80 -4.66
N PHE A 93 -6.71 -4.95 -5.33
CA PHE A 93 -6.93 -3.51 -5.32
C PHE A 93 -8.34 -3.15 -5.83
N LEU A 94 -8.73 -3.72 -6.98
CA LEU A 94 -10.02 -3.46 -7.58
C LEU A 94 -11.16 -3.91 -6.66
N GLU A 95 -11.01 -5.09 -6.05
CA GLU A 95 -11.93 -5.63 -5.05
C GLU A 95 -12.13 -4.67 -3.88
N MET A 96 -11.04 -4.14 -3.31
CA MET A 96 -11.11 -3.16 -2.23
C MET A 96 -11.84 -1.87 -2.65
N THR A 97 -11.51 -1.31 -3.82
CA THR A 97 -12.22 -0.12 -4.33
C THR A 97 -13.68 -0.39 -4.68
N SER A 98 -14.04 -1.62 -5.06
CA SER A 98 -15.42 -1.99 -5.34
C SER A 98 -16.25 -2.18 -4.07
N ALA A 99 -15.63 -2.62 -2.97
CA ALA A 99 -16.29 -2.76 -1.67
C ALA A 99 -16.56 -1.40 -1.00
N CYS A 100 -15.72 -0.39 -1.27
CA CYS A 100 -15.90 0.97 -0.75
C CYS A 100 -16.87 1.85 -1.56
N ARG A 101 -17.46 1.35 -2.66
CA ARG A 101 -18.28 2.15 -3.59
C ARG A 101 -19.75 1.77 -3.55
#